data_AF-A0A383D529-F1
#
_entry.id   AF-A0A383D529-F1
#
_cell.length_a   1.000
_cell.length_b   1.000
_cell.length_c   1.000
_cell.angle_alpha   90.00
_cell.angle_beta   90.00
_cell.angle_gamma   90.00
#
_symmetry.space_group_name_H-M   'P 1'
#
loop_
_entity.id
_entity.type
_entity.pdbx_description
1 polymer ?
#
loop_
_entity_poly.entity_id
_entity_poly.type
_entity_poly.pdbx_seq_one_letter_code
_entity_poly.pdbx_strand_id
1 'polypeptide(L)'
;VCEKKQKLNFYGRRKGRKLRQGRQAQIQEKLPRVLIPICPGEEQLDPMSLFYPPVKDVWMEIGFGAGEHLAYHASTNPDIGFLGIEPFINGVASLLSKMERQDLNNVRLLNDDVRLLLCNLASNSLGRVFILFPDPWPKKRHRKRRLFSNALLDKLSQQMRP
;
A
#
# COMPACT_ATOMS: atom_id res chain seq x y z
N VAL A 1 -20.11 -10.96 1.34
CA VAL A 1 -19.83 -11.57 0.01
C VAL A 1 -19.04 -10.56 -0.80
N CYS A 2 -17.75 -10.83 -1.05
CA CYS A 2 -16.93 -10.01 -1.93
C CYS A 2 -17.51 -10.15 -3.35
N GLU A 3 -18.37 -9.22 -3.74
CA GLU A 3 -19.07 -9.29 -5.02
C GLU A 3 -18.06 -9.34 -6.16
N LYS A 4 -18.24 -10.38 -7.01
CA LYS A 4 -17.74 -10.58 -8.38
C LYS A 4 -16.61 -9.64 -8.77
N LYS A 5 -15.41 -10.19 -9.07
CA LYS A 5 -14.26 -9.55 -9.78
C LYS A 5 -14.71 -8.42 -10.72
N GLN A 6 -15.02 -7.25 -10.17
CA GLN A 6 -15.26 -6.07 -10.96
C GLN A 6 -13.87 -5.72 -11.44
N LYS A 7 -13.71 -5.66 -12.77
CA LYS A 7 -12.46 -5.26 -13.38
C LYS A 7 -12.14 -3.85 -12.86
N LEU A 8 -11.28 -3.77 -11.85
CA LEU A 8 -10.95 -2.52 -11.19
C LEU A 8 -10.20 -1.66 -12.22
N ASN A 9 -10.89 -0.65 -12.75
CA ASN A 9 -10.25 0.28 -13.66
C ASN A 9 -9.29 1.15 -12.86
N PHE A 10 -8.00 0.92 -13.05
CA PHE A 10 -6.93 1.76 -12.52
C PHE A 10 -6.47 2.74 -13.60
N TYR A 11 -6.52 4.03 -13.28
CA TYR A 11 -6.21 5.12 -14.22
C TYR A 11 -4.88 5.82 -13.97
N GLY A 12 -4.20 5.49 -12.86
CA GLY A 12 -2.91 6.06 -12.51
C GLY A 12 -1.76 5.47 -13.32
N ARG A 13 -0.56 5.98 -13.07
CA ARG A 13 0.66 5.51 -13.74
C ARG A 13 1.19 4.23 -13.08
N ARG A 14 1.35 3.15 -13.85
CA ARG A 14 1.97 1.89 -13.35
C ARG A 14 3.48 1.80 -13.58
N LYS A 15 3.99 2.37 -14.68
CA LYS A 15 5.41 2.30 -15.07
C LYS A 15 5.90 3.65 -15.57
N GLY A 16 7.17 3.95 -15.28
CA GLY A 16 7.84 5.17 -15.73
C GLY A 16 8.90 4.86 -16.77
N ARG A 17 10.03 5.59 -16.71
CA ARG A 17 11.23 5.24 -17.47
C ARG A 17 11.71 3.84 -17.07
N LYS A 18 12.32 3.12 -18.02
CA LYS A 18 12.91 1.81 -17.80
C LYS A 18 13.89 1.89 -16.61
N LEU A 19 13.70 0.98 -15.65
CA LEU A 19 14.60 0.87 -14.51
C LEU A 19 15.97 0.37 -14.98
N ARG A 20 17.04 0.90 -14.37
CA ARG A 20 18.40 0.36 -14.56
C ARG A 20 18.45 -1.08 -14.07
N GLN A 21 19.31 -1.89 -14.67
CA GLN A 21 19.42 -3.33 -14.39
C GLN A 21 19.54 -3.64 -12.89
N GLY A 22 20.39 -2.89 -12.15
CA GLY A 22 20.52 -3.06 -10.70
C GLY A 22 19.22 -2.86 -9.92
N ARG A 23 18.40 -1.86 -10.27
CA ARG A 23 17.08 -1.67 -9.63
C ARG A 23 16.08 -2.75 -10.00
N GLN A 24 16.16 -3.30 -11.22
CA GLN A 24 15.31 -4.41 -11.62
C GLN A 24 15.64 -5.67 -10.83
N ALA A 25 16.92 -5.98 -10.65
CA ALA A 25 17.38 -7.08 -9.82
C ALA A 25 16.93 -6.93 -8.35
N GLN A 26 17.09 -5.72 -7.78
CA GLN A 26 16.61 -5.43 -6.42
C GLN A 26 15.10 -5.69 -6.26
N ILE A 27 14.27 -5.31 -7.23
CA ILE A 27 12.83 -5.62 -7.18
C ILE A 27 12.61 -7.12 -7.19
N GLN A 28 13.23 -7.84 -8.12
CA GLN A 28 13.02 -9.29 -8.28
C GLN A 28 13.41 -10.07 -7.02
N GLU A 29 14.50 -9.66 -6.38
CA GLU A 29 15.00 -10.33 -5.17
C GLU A 29 14.24 -9.92 -3.91
N LYS A 30 13.97 -8.62 -3.73
CA LYS A 30 13.54 -8.08 -2.42
C LYS A 30 12.05 -7.86 -2.31
N LEU A 31 11.39 -7.46 -3.40
CA LEU A 31 9.95 -7.20 -3.35
C LEU A 31 9.17 -8.42 -2.83
N PRO A 32 9.41 -9.67 -3.31
CA PRO A 32 8.65 -10.82 -2.83
C PRO A 32 8.69 -11.05 -1.32
N ARG A 33 9.76 -10.63 -0.64
CA ARG A 33 9.94 -10.81 0.82
C ARG A 33 9.08 -9.87 1.66
N VAL A 34 8.63 -8.77 1.06
CA VAL A 34 7.86 -7.73 1.76
C VAL A 34 6.44 -7.58 1.19
N LEU A 35 6.05 -8.41 0.22
CA LEU A 35 4.72 -8.36 -0.35
C LEU A 35 3.66 -8.77 0.68
N ILE A 36 2.55 -8.04 0.69
CA ILE A 36 1.35 -8.41 1.43
C ILE A 36 0.69 -9.60 0.70
N PRO A 37 0.48 -10.74 1.36
CA PRO A 37 -0.25 -11.85 0.76
C PRO A 37 -1.71 -11.46 0.57
N ILE A 38 -2.20 -11.53 -0.67
CA ILE A 38 -3.62 -11.33 -0.99
C ILE A 38 -4.17 -12.67 -1.46
N CYS A 39 -4.97 -13.30 -0.59
CA CYS A 39 -5.70 -14.53 -0.91
C CYS A 39 -7.20 -14.23 -1.02
N PRO A 40 -7.75 -14.04 -2.23
CA PRO A 40 -9.17 -13.79 -2.40
C PRO A 40 -10.00 -15.01 -1.96
N GLY A 41 -10.92 -14.83 -1.01
CA GLY A 41 -11.85 -15.88 -0.57
C GLY A 41 -11.44 -16.65 0.68
N GLU A 42 -10.31 -16.29 1.30
CA GLU A 42 -9.90 -16.80 2.61
C GLU A 42 -10.43 -15.90 3.76
N GLU A 43 -10.06 -16.26 4.99
CA GLU A 43 -10.32 -15.44 6.19
C GLU A 43 -9.73 -14.03 6.05
N GLN A 44 -10.29 -13.07 6.80
CA GLN A 44 -9.81 -11.71 6.79
C GLN A 44 -8.37 -11.64 7.32
N LEU A 45 -7.48 -10.98 6.57
CA LEU A 45 -6.09 -10.75 6.94
C LEU A 45 -6.02 -9.77 8.11
N ASP A 46 -5.46 -10.22 9.23
CA ASP A 46 -4.98 -9.35 10.30
C ASP A 46 -3.64 -8.71 9.87
N PRO A 47 -3.57 -7.38 9.69
CA PRO A 47 -2.34 -6.67 9.39
C PRO A 47 -1.20 -6.92 10.38
N MET A 48 -1.50 -7.09 11.67
CA MET A 48 -0.46 -7.24 12.70
C MET A 48 0.33 -8.55 12.50
N SER A 49 -0.32 -9.59 11.98
CA SER A 49 0.31 -10.88 11.67
C SER A 49 1.42 -10.81 10.62
N LEU A 50 1.51 -9.71 9.85
CA LEU A 50 2.52 -9.54 8.81
C LEU A 50 3.90 -9.14 9.35
N PHE A 51 4.01 -8.80 10.63
CA PHE A 51 5.20 -8.22 11.23
C PHE A 51 5.82 -9.13 12.28
N TYR A 52 7.15 -9.24 12.25
CA TYR A 52 7.94 -9.90 13.26
C TYR A 52 9.19 -9.04 13.54
N PRO A 53 9.48 -8.67 14.80
CA PRO A 53 8.67 -8.92 16.01
C PRO A 53 7.28 -8.25 15.95
N PRO A 54 6.34 -8.63 16.84
CA PRO A 54 5.01 -8.03 16.85
C PRO A 54 5.04 -6.51 17.02
N VAL A 55 4.18 -5.82 16.28
CA VAL A 55 4.00 -4.36 16.33
C VAL A 55 2.80 -4.00 17.21
N LYS A 56 2.77 -2.76 17.72
CA LYS A 56 1.67 -2.26 18.58
C LYS A 56 0.49 -1.69 17.79
N ASP A 57 0.73 -1.33 16.54
CA ASP A 57 -0.25 -0.74 15.64
C ASP A 57 0.19 -0.94 14.20
N VAL A 58 -0.76 -0.80 13.26
CA VAL A 58 -0.48 -0.82 11.83
C VAL A 58 -1.07 0.41 11.16
N TRP A 59 -0.23 1.13 10.44
CA TRP A 59 -0.60 2.29 9.64
C TRP A 59 -0.48 1.95 8.15
N MET A 60 -1.28 2.61 7.32
CA MET A 60 -1.28 2.42 5.88
C MET A 60 -1.00 3.72 5.15
N GLU A 61 -0.23 3.68 4.06
CA GLU A 61 -0.06 4.81 3.14
C GLU A 61 -0.48 4.39 1.72
N ILE A 62 -1.46 5.10 1.16
CA ILE A 62 -2.00 4.86 -0.18
C ILE A 62 -1.39 5.86 -1.15
N GLY A 63 -0.66 5.34 -2.15
CA GLY A 63 0.03 6.16 -3.15
C GLY A 63 1.28 6.81 -2.57
N PHE A 64 2.16 6.04 -1.91
CA PHE A 64 3.36 6.56 -1.25
C PHE A 64 4.40 7.17 -2.21
N GLY A 65 4.22 7.01 -3.53
CA GLY A 65 5.11 7.57 -4.53
C GLY A 65 6.54 7.02 -4.39
N ALA A 66 7.50 7.90 -4.10
CA ALA A 66 8.91 7.50 -3.89
C ALA A 66 9.20 6.99 -2.46
N GLY A 67 8.21 7.01 -1.57
CA GLY A 67 8.29 6.44 -0.23
C GLY A 67 9.06 7.26 0.80
N GLU A 68 9.24 8.57 0.58
CA GLU A 68 9.95 9.45 1.54
C GLU A 68 9.20 9.53 2.88
N HIS A 69 7.90 9.82 2.82
CA HIS A 69 7.04 9.94 3.99
C HIS A 69 6.93 8.60 4.74
N LEU A 70 6.64 7.51 4.01
CA LEU A 70 6.58 6.17 4.57
C LEU A 70 7.89 5.78 5.26
N ALA A 71 9.02 5.93 4.59
CA ALA A 71 10.32 5.56 5.16
C ALA A 71 10.66 6.38 6.41
N TYR A 72 10.36 7.68 6.40
CA TYR A 72 10.52 8.53 7.58
C TYR A 72 9.71 8.02 8.77
N HIS A 73 8.42 7.74 8.59
CA HIS A 73 7.58 7.23 9.67
C HIS A 73 7.99 5.83 10.14
N ALA A 74 8.35 4.94 9.21
CA ALA A 74 8.84 3.61 9.55
C ALA A 74 10.13 3.66 10.38
N SER A 75 11.07 4.54 10.04
CA SER A 75 12.32 4.71 10.78
C SER A 75 12.14 5.33 12.17
N THR A 76 11.15 6.22 12.33
CA THR A 76 10.91 6.95 13.59
C THR A 76 9.94 6.24 14.53
N ASN A 77 9.22 5.23 14.04
CA ASN A 77 8.23 4.46 14.81
C ASN A 77 8.47 2.94 14.60
N PRO A 78 9.56 2.37 15.14
CA PRO A 78 9.94 0.97 14.89
C PRO A 78 8.94 -0.05 15.46
N ASP A 79 8.11 0.34 16.42
CA ASP A 79 7.05 -0.48 17.01
C ASP A 79 5.72 -0.42 16.25
N ILE A 80 5.67 0.30 15.13
CA ILE A 80 4.50 0.44 14.26
C ILE A 80 4.79 -0.26 12.92
N GLY A 81 3.84 -1.07 12.47
CA GLY A 81 3.89 -1.70 11.14
C GLY A 81 3.34 -0.75 10.07
N PHE A 82 3.96 -0.72 8.90
CA PHE A 82 3.55 0.12 7.78
C PHE A 82 3.14 -0.70 6.57
N LEU A 83 1.92 -0.47 6.07
CA LEU A 83 1.44 -1.00 4.79
C LEU A 83 1.57 0.08 3.72
N GLY A 84 2.52 -0.09 2.79
CA GLY A 84 2.71 0.80 1.66
C GLY A 84 2.01 0.29 0.41
N ILE A 85 1.05 1.05 -0.13
CA ILE A 85 0.32 0.66 -1.34
C ILE A 85 0.70 1.58 -2.49
N GLU A 86 1.34 1.04 -3.54
CA GLU A 86 1.76 1.82 -4.70
C GLU A 86 1.80 0.99 -6.00
N PRO A 87 0.91 1.26 -6.96
CA PRO A 87 0.93 0.61 -8.27
C PRO A 87 2.08 1.07 -9.18
N PHE A 88 2.75 2.18 -8.90
CA PHE A 88 3.87 2.71 -9.67
C PHE A 88 5.20 2.02 -9.31
N ILE A 89 5.64 1.09 -10.17
CA ILE A 89 6.80 0.22 -9.87
C ILE A 89 8.12 0.98 -9.62
N ASN A 90 8.31 2.15 -10.25
CA ASN A 90 9.51 2.97 -10.02
C ASN A 90 9.51 3.58 -8.61
N GLY A 91 8.33 3.87 -8.06
CA GLY A 91 8.12 4.31 -6.69
C GLY A 91 8.46 3.20 -5.69
N VAL A 92 7.92 2.00 -5.94
CA VAL A 92 8.25 0.77 -5.19
C VAL A 92 9.76 0.53 -5.15
N ALA A 93 10.44 0.62 -6.29
CA ALA A 93 11.90 0.47 -6.37
C ALA A 93 12.66 1.49 -5.48
N SER A 94 12.16 2.72 -5.43
CA SER A 94 12.74 3.79 -4.63
C SER A 94 12.59 3.51 -3.14
N LEU A 95 11.41 3.05 -2.71
CA LEU A 95 11.15 2.68 -1.32
C LEU A 95 11.99 1.47 -0.89
N LEU A 96 12.07 0.42 -1.71
CA LEU A 96 12.94 -0.75 -1.41
C LEU A 96 14.40 -0.34 -1.18
N SER A 97 14.90 0.62 -1.97
CA SER A 97 16.27 1.15 -1.78
C SER A 97 16.42 1.90 -0.44
N LYS A 98 15.37 2.58 0.03
CA LYS A 98 15.38 3.26 1.33
C LYS A 98 15.30 2.29 2.49
N MET A 99 14.41 1.30 2.38
CA MET A 99 14.27 0.23 3.37
C MET A 99 15.60 -0.47 3.59
N GLU A 100 16.34 -0.76 2.52
CA GLU A 100 17.68 -1.33 2.63
C GLU A 100 18.68 -0.39 3.31
N ARG A 101 18.71 0.89 2.94
CA ARG A 101 19.66 1.86 3.50
C ARG A 101 19.42 2.18 4.97
N GLN A 102 18.18 2.09 5.42
CA GLN A 102 17.74 2.45 6.77
C GLN A 102 17.41 1.21 7.63
N ASP A 103 17.63 0.00 7.11
CA ASP A 103 17.31 -1.27 7.75
C ASP A 103 15.85 -1.36 8.27
N LEU A 104 14.90 -0.96 7.41
CA LEU A 104 13.48 -0.94 7.75
C LEU A 104 12.84 -2.31 7.57
N ASN A 105 12.54 -2.95 8.70
CA ASN A 105 11.94 -4.29 8.75
C ASN A 105 10.42 -4.26 9.03
N ASN A 106 9.89 -3.11 9.44
CA ASN A 106 8.48 -2.84 9.78
C ASN A 106 7.65 -2.30 8.60
N VAL A 107 8.01 -2.63 7.35
CA VAL A 107 7.26 -2.22 6.14
C VAL A 107 6.84 -3.43 5.32
N ARG A 108 5.58 -3.44 4.85
CA ARG A 108 5.01 -4.40 3.90
C ARG A 108 4.34 -3.67 2.75
N LEU A 109 4.39 -4.25 1.56
CA LEU A 109 4.02 -3.56 0.32
C LEU A 109 2.93 -4.30 -0.45
N LEU A 110 2.01 -3.53 -1.03
CA LEU A 110 1.19 -3.96 -2.16
C LEU A 110 1.57 -3.12 -3.38
N ASN A 111 2.05 -3.78 -4.43
CA ASN A 111 2.41 -3.12 -5.70
C ASN A 111 1.22 -3.05 -6.69
N ASP A 112 0.02 -2.80 -6.19
CA ASP A 112 -1.21 -2.73 -6.97
C ASP A 112 -2.26 -1.81 -6.30
N ASP A 113 -3.49 -1.86 -6.77
CA ASP A 113 -4.60 -1.05 -6.27
C ASP A 113 -5.02 -1.43 -4.84
N VAL A 114 -5.12 -0.43 -3.96
CA VAL A 114 -5.53 -0.60 -2.55
C VAL A 114 -6.86 -1.32 -2.36
N ARG A 115 -7.76 -1.22 -3.33
CA ARG A 115 -9.08 -1.88 -3.27
C ARG A 115 -8.95 -3.40 -3.24
N LEU A 116 -7.85 -3.97 -3.72
CA LEU A 116 -7.56 -5.39 -3.62
C LEU A 116 -7.27 -5.83 -2.18
N LEU A 117 -6.64 -4.96 -1.39
CA LEU A 117 -6.31 -5.23 0.00
C LEU A 117 -7.50 -4.94 0.94
N LEU A 118 -8.22 -3.83 0.73
CA LEU A 118 -9.30 -3.42 1.63
C LEU A 118 -10.45 -4.43 1.72
N CYS A 119 -10.67 -5.24 0.70
CA CYS A 119 -11.66 -6.31 0.72
C CYS A 119 -11.25 -7.51 1.58
N ASN A 120 -9.95 -7.65 1.86
CA ASN A 120 -9.37 -8.79 2.54
C ASN A 120 -8.91 -8.44 3.96
N LEU A 121 -8.83 -7.16 4.33
CA LEU A 121 -8.42 -6.75 5.67
C LEU A 121 -9.50 -7.00 6.73
N ALA A 122 -9.04 -7.35 7.93
CA ALA A 122 -9.87 -7.44 9.13
C ALA A 122 -10.39 -6.07 9.55
N SER A 123 -11.67 -6.01 9.95
CA SER A 123 -12.30 -4.76 10.41
C SER A 123 -11.62 -4.22 11.69
N ASN A 124 -11.60 -2.89 11.83
CA ASN A 124 -10.96 -2.19 12.96
C ASN A 124 -9.49 -2.58 13.21
N SER A 125 -8.73 -2.87 12.16
CA SER A 125 -7.34 -3.34 12.26
C SER A 125 -6.28 -2.27 11.98
N LEU A 126 -6.67 -1.11 11.42
CA LEU A 126 -5.75 -0.02 11.09
C LEU A 126 -5.85 1.12 12.10
N GLY A 127 -4.72 1.61 12.60
CA GLY A 127 -4.68 2.80 13.46
C GLY A 127 -4.69 4.12 12.69
N ARG A 128 -4.01 4.18 11.53
CA ARG A 128 -3.91 5.39 10.70
C ARG A 128 -3.85 5.05 9.22
N VAL A 129 -4.39 5.96 8.40
CA VAL A 129 -4.28 5.89 6.94
C VAL A 129 -3.84 7.24 6.40
N PHE A 130 -2.77 7.24 5.60
CA PHE A 130 -2.25 8.40 4.88
C PHE A 130 -2.63 8.32 3.41
N ILE A 131 -3.17 9.44 2.90
CA ILE A 131 -3.43 9.64 1.48
C ILE A 131 -2.91 11.03 1.13
N LEU A 132 -1.68 11.08 0.60
CA LEU A 132 -0.97 12.33 0.37
C LEU A 132 -0.92 12.62 -1.13
N PHE A 133 -1.41 13.80 -1.52
CA PHE A 133 -1.34 14.30 -2.90
C PHE A 133 -1.85 13.32 -3.98
N PRO A 134 -3.05 12.70 -3.83
CA PRO A 134 -3.57 11.81 -4.85
C PRO A 134 -3.86 12.58 -6.15
N ASP A 135 -3.81 11.87 -7.29
CA ASP A 135 -4.06 12.47 -8.61
C ASP A 135 -5.38 13.29 -8.62
N PRO A 136 -5.33 14.62 -8.87
CA PRO A 136 -6.48 15.49 -8.62
C PRO A 136 -7.61 15.34 -9.65
N TRP A 137 -7.28 14.88 -10.87
CA TRP A 137 -8.23 14.68 -11.98
C TRP A 137 -9.25 15.85 -12.11
N PRO A 138 -8.80 17.05 -12.53
CA PRO A 138 -9.60 18.28 -12.40
C PRO A 138 -10.85 18.31 -13.29
N LYS A 139 -10.82 17.66 -14.47
CA LYS A 139 -11.95 17.66 -15.43
C LYS A 139 -13.12 16.83 -14.90
N LYS A 140 -14.36 17.33 -15.04
CA LYS A 140 -15.60 16.64 -14.61
C LYS A 140 -15.69 15.19 -15.12
N ARG A 141 -15.33 14.95 -16.38
CA ARG A 141 -15.32 13.61 -17.00
C ARG A 141 -14.35 12.61 -16.34
N HIS A 142 -13.39 13.09 -15.54
CA HIS A 142 -12.42 12.27 -14.81
C HIS A 142 -12.86 11.97 -13.37
N ARG A 143 -14.06 12.37 -12.92
CA ARG A 143 -14.53 12.14 -11.53
C ARG A 143 -14.39 10.68 -11.09
N LYS A 144 -14.69 9.72 -11.98
CA LYS A 144 -14.57 8.27 -11.71
C LYS A 144 -13.12 7.76 -11.58
N ARG A 145 -12.12 8.60 -11.85
CA ARG A 145 -10.69 8.27 -11.74
C ARG A 145 -10.09 8.69 -10.40
N ARG A 146 -10.79 9.55 -9.65
CA ARG A 146 -10.33 10.03 -8.35
C ARG A 146 -10.32 8.87 -7.37
N LEU A 147 -9.26 8.82 -6.56
CA LEU A 147 -9.14 7.85 -5.49
C LEU A 147 -10.29 8.00 -4.48
N PHE A 148 -10.53 9.24 -4.05
CA PHE A 148 -11.65 9.54 -3.16
C PHE A 148 -12.99 9.28 -3.84
N SER A 149 -13.70 8.30 -3.28
CA SER A 149 -15.08 7.95 -3.59
C SER A 149 -15.72 7.47 -2.28
N ASN A 150 -17.05 7.62 -2.17
CA ASN A 150 -17.78 7.16 -0.97
C ASN A 150 -17.47 5.69 -0.67
N ALA A 151 -17.50 4.82 -1.69
CA ALA A 151 -17.18 3.40 -1.54
C ALA A 151 -15.78 3.14 -0.94
N LEU A 152 -14.76 3.94 -1.31
CA LEU A 152 -13.43 3.82 -0.70
C LEU A 152 -13.45 4.29 0.76
N LEU A 153 -14.08 5.45 1.03
CA LEU A 153 -14.16 6.01 2.38
C LEU A 153 -14.94 5.10 3.34
N ASP A 154 -16.06 4.53 2.89
CA ASP A 154 -16.86 3.57 3.65
C ASP A 154 -16.03 2.32 3.97
N LYS A 155 -15.22 1.85 3.02
CA LYS A 155 -14.31 0.73 3.27
C LYS A 155 -13.19 1.08 4.23
N LEU A 156 -12.57 2.24 4.09
CA LEU A 156 -11.54 2.69 5.04
C LEU A 156 -12.11 2.83 6.45
N SER A 157 -13.30 3.41 6.59
CA SER A 157 -14.03 3.51 7.86
C SER A 157 -14.24 2.15 8.53
N GLN A 158 -14.54 1.10 7.77
CA GLN A 158 -14.72 -0.26 8.33
C GLN A 158 -13.41 -0.87 8.83
N GLN A 159 -12.28 -0.56 8.18
CA GLN A 159 -10.98 -1.14 8.50
C GLN A 159 -10.22 -0.33 9.57
N MET A 160 -10.55 0.94 9.76
CA MET A 160 -9.89 1.81 10.76
C MET A 160 -10.52 1.66 12.13
N ARG A 161 -9.70 1.74 13.18
CA ARG A 161 -10.17 1.85 14.56
C ARG A 161 -10.87 3.20 14.77
N PRO A 162 -11.96 3.24 15.57
CA PRO A 162 -12.66 4.48 15.93
C PRO A 162 -11.77 5.52 16.61
#